data_AF-U2FAN8-F1
#
_entry.id   AF-U2FAN8-F1
#
_cell.length_a   1.000
_cell.length_b   1.000
_cell.length_c   1.000
_cell.angle_alpha   90.00
_cell.angle_beta   90.00
_cell.angle_gamma   90.00
#
_symmetry.space_group_name_H-M   'P 1'
#
loop_
_entity.id
_entity.type
_entity.pdbx_description
1 polymer ?
#
loop_
_entity_poly.entity_id
_entity_poly.type
_entity_poly.pdbx_seq_one_letter_code
_entity_poly.pdbx_strand_id
1 'polypeptide(L)'
;MWLTNTLQATLIAYFYPERWVDVGNSAGAAQVKAHAEAKIAALLDQLDRQLETSGGPWLLGAHYSVLDPYALMLCRWTRGFAEPARQRPVLGGYLQRVLARPAIQRALQTEGIAPPWV
;
A
#
# COMPACT_ATOMS: atom_id res chain seq x y z
N MET A 1 5.64 -9.55 11.35
CA MET A 1 4.43 -8.80 10.95
C MET A 1 4.56 -8.47 9.45
N TRP A 2 3.72 -9.01 8.57
CA TRP A 2 3.90 -9.00 7.10
C TRP A 2 3.88 -7.60 6.46
N LEU A 3 2.97 -6.71 6.90
CA LEU A 3 2.86 -5.35 6.35
C LEU A 3 4.18 -4.56 6.51
N THR A 4 4.81 -4.62 7.69
CA THR A 4 6.04 -3.84 7.98
C THR A 4 7.28 -4.44 7.32
N ASN A 5 7.43 -5.77 7.31
CA ASN A 5 8.67 -6.41 6.87
C ASN A 5 8.64 -6.94 5.43
N THR A 6 7.49 -6.89 4.76
CA THR A 6 7.33 -7.35 3.37
C THR A 6 6.84 -6.21 2.47
N LEU A 7 5.60 -5.74 2.65
CA LEU A 7 5.02 -4.71 1.79
C LEU A 7 5.71 -3.35 1.98
N GLN A 8 5.80 -2.86 3.21
CA GLN A 8 6.46 -1.59 3.50
C GLN A 8 7.95 -1.64 3.14
N ALA A 9 8.67 -2.71 3.50
CA ALA A 9 10.07 -2.86 3.15
C ALA A 9 10.30 -2.74 1.62
N THR A 10 9.42 -3.36 0.81
CA THR A 10 9.51 -3.26 -0.65
C THR A 10 9.14 -1.87 -1.16
N LEU A 11 8.13 -1.21 -0.57
CA LEU A 11 7.80 0.19 -0.86
C LEU A 11 8.95 1.15 -0.56
N ILE A 12 9.69 0.94 0.53
CA ILE A 12 10.88 1.74 0.85
C ILE A 12 11.97 1.58 -0.23
N ALA A 13 12.17 0.37 -0.75
CA ALA A 13 13.07 0.15 -1.89
C ALA A 13 12.60 0.88 -3.17
N TYR A 14 11.28 1.01 -3.38
CA TYR A 14 10.73 1.78 -4.49
C TYR A 14 10.93 3.30 -4.35
N PHE A 15 10.71 3.85 -3.15
CA PHE A 15 10.80 5.30 -2.92
C PHE A 15 12.23 5.80 -2.71
N TYR A 16 13.12 4.92 -2.25
CA TYR A 16 14.51 5.25 -1.97
C TYR A 16 15.49 4.25 -2.63
N PRO A 17 15.38 4.01 -3.96
CA PRO A 17 16.20 3.04 -4.66
C PRO A 17 17.69 3.39 -4.64
N GLU A 18 18.02 4.67 -4.52
CA GLU A 18 19.39 5.18 -4.39
C GLU A 18 20.13 4.66 -3.15
N ARG A 19 19.41 4.21 -2.12
CA ARG A 19 20.01 3.61 -0.91
C ARG A 19 20.51 2.18 -1.12
N TRP A 20 20.23 1.59 -2.28
CA TRP A 20 20.52 0.20 -2.61
C TRP A 20 21.58 0.04 -3.70
N VAL A 21 22.18 1.14 -4.15
CA VAL A 21 23.19 1.18 -5.21
C VAL A 21 24.30 2.16 -4.84
N ASP A 22 25.44 2.05 -5.51
CA ASP A 22 26.55 2.99 -5.32
C ASP A 22 26.17 4.42 -5.69
N VAL A 23 26.81 5.39 -5.01
CA VAL A 23 26.60 6.82 -5.25
C VAL A 23 26.86 7.15 -6.72
N GLY A 24 25.89 7.79 -7.38
CA GLY A 24 25.96 8.16 -8.80
C GLY A 24 25.43 7.11 -9.76
N ASN A 25 25.08 5.90 -9.31
CA ASN A 25 24.50 4.85 -10.17
C ASN A 25 22.99 5.05 -10.40
N SER A 26 22.64 6.06 -11.20
CA SER A 26 21.24 6.38 -11.54
C SER A 26 20.54 5.26 -12.31
N ALA A 27 21.25 4.56 -13.20
CA ALA A 27 20.72 3.43 -13.96
C ALA A 27 20.35 2.25 -13.04
N GLY A 28 21.22 1.92 -12.07
CA GLY A 28 20.94 0.91 -11.06
C GLY A 28 19.75 1.28 -10.18
N ALA A 29 19.66 2.53 -9.73
CA ALA A 29 18.52 3.00 -8.94
C ALA A 29 17.20 2.88 -9.74
N ALA A 30 17.21 3.21 -11.03
CA ALA A 30 16.04 3.03 -11.91
C ALA A 30 15.64 1.55 -12.03
N GLN A 31 16.62 0.64 -12.15
CA GLN A 31 16.37 -0.81 -12.17
C GLN A 31 15.77 -1.30 -10.84
N VAL A 32 16.33 -0.91 -9.69
CA VAL A 32 15.78 -1.25 -8.36
C VAL A 32 14.33 -0.78 -8.24
N LYS A 33 14.05 0.47 -8.63
CA LYS A 33 12.70 1.03 -8.59
C LYS A 33 11.72 0.22 -9.43
N ALA A 34 12.08 -0.13 -10.67
CA ALA A 34 11.23 -0.92 -11.56
C ALA A 34 10.94 -2.32 -11.00
N HIS A 35 11.96 -3.02 -10.50
CA HIS A 35 11.75 -4.33 -9.88
C HIS A 35 10.95 -4.26 -8.57
N ALA A 36 11.14 -3.21 -7.78
CA ALA A 36 10.35 -2.98 -6.58
C ALA A 36 8.87 -2.75 -6.93
N GLU A 37 8.55 -1.95 -7.96
CA GLU A 37 7.16 -1.74 -8.41
C GLU A 37 6.50 -3.06 -8.84
N ALA A 38 7.20 -3.86 -9.67
CA ALA A 38 6.71 -5.17 -10.11
C ALA A 38 6.49 -6.13 -8.94
N LYS A 39 7.40 -6.15 -7.95
CA LYS A 39 7.24 -6.95 -6.74
C LYS A 39 6.06 -6.47 -5.90
N ILE A 40 5.87 -5.15 -5.77
CA ILE A 40 4.74 -4.59 -5.02
C ILE A 40 3.42 -4.99 -5.67
N ALA A 41 3.31 -5.00 -7.00
CA ALA A 41 2.10 -5.46 -7.68
C ALA A 41 1.67 -6.86 -7.21
N ALA A 42 2.60 -7.83 -7.19
CA ALA A 42 2.34 -9.18 -6.68
C ALA A 42 1.97 -9.21 -5.19
N LEU A 43 2.54 -8.32 -4.36
CA LEU A 43 2.19 -8.21 -2.93
C LEU A 43 0.81 -7.60 -2.74
N LEU A 44 0.38 -6.68 -3.59
CA LEU A 44 -0.97 -6.14 -3.58
C LEU A 44 -1.99 -7.22 -3.98
N ASP A 45 -1.65 -8.10 -4.93
CA ASP A 45 -2.49 -9.25 -5.29
C ASP A 45 -2.56 -10.28 -4.14
N GLN A 46 -1.50 -10.41 -3.35
CA GLN A 46 -1.54 -11.20 -2.12
C GLN A 46 -2.47 -10.56 -1.07
N LEU A 47 -2.47 -9.23 -0.96
CA LEU A 47 -3.35 -8.51 -0.04
C LEU A 47 -4.83 -8.60 -0.46
N ASP A 48 -5.11 -8.53 -1.77
CA ASP A 48 -6.42 -8.72 -2.36
C ASP A 48 -6.99 -10.12 -2.01
N ARG A 49 -6.20 -11.17 -2.24
CA ARG A 49 -6.56 -12.55 -1.87
C ARG A 49 -6.72 -12.76 -0.36
N GLN A 50 -5.92 -12.08 0.45
CA GLN A 50 -6.08 -12.12 1.91
C GLN A 50 -7.46 -11.57 2.31
N LEU A 51 -7.91 -10.47 1.69
CA LEU A 51 -9.23 -9.91 1.97
C LEU A 51 -10.36 -10.84 1.51
N GLU A 52 -10.24 -11.46 0.34
CA GLU A 52 -11.20 -12.46 -0.16
C GLU A 52 -11.38 -13.63 0.81
N THR A 53 -10.29 -14.09 1.42
CA THR A 53 -10.26 -15.28 2.28
C THR A 53 -10.36 -14.98 3.77
N SER A 54 -10.38 -13.69 4.15
CA SER A 54 -10.38 -13.25 5.55
C SER A 54 -11.64 -13.64 6.34
N GLY A 55 -12.74 -13.96 5.65
CA GLY A 55 -14.04 -14.29 6.27
C GLY A 55 -14.80 -13.06 6.79
N GLY A 56 -14.45 -11.85 6.37
CA GLY A 56 -15.17 -10.64 6.74
C GLY A 56 -14.72 -9.39 5.99
N PRO A 57 -15.21 -8.19 6.38
CA PRO A 57 -14.96 -6.95 5.65
C PRO A 57 -13.61 -6.29 5.95
N TRP A 58 -12.82 -6.84 6.89
CA TRP A 58 -11.56 -6.26 7.37
C TRP A 58 -10.39 -7.24 7.17
N LEU A 59 -9.16 -6.76 7.32
CA LEU A 59 -7.97 -7.53 6.96
C LEU A 59 -7.84 -8.88 7.72
N LEU A 60 -8.35 -8.92 8.96
CA LEU A 60 -8.38 -10.10 9.82
C LEU A 60 -9.79 -10.69 9.99
N GLY A 61 -10.70 -10.42 9.05
CA GLY A 61 -12.05 -10.97 9.03
C GLY A 61 -13.10 -10.02 9.59
N ALA A 62 -13.81 -10.45 10.63
CA ALA A 62 -15.04 -9.77 11.08
C ALA A 62 -14.80 -8.41 11.75
N HIS A 63 -13.65 -8.19 12.37
CA HIS A 63 -13.39 -7.03 13.23
C HIS A 63 -12.29 -6.12 12.68
N TYR A 64 -12.53 -4.82 12.75
CA TYR A 64 -11.53 -3.80 12.44
C TYR A 64 -10.41 -3.82 13.47
N SER A 65 -9.18 -3.62 13.01
CA SER A 65 -7.96 -3.72 13.80
C SER A 65 -6.98 -2.60 13.45
N VAL A 66 -5.84 -2.59 14.14
CA VAL A 66 -4.71 -1.68 13.83
C VAL A 66 -4.09 -1.96 12.46
N LEU A 67 -4.31 -3.15 11.88
CA LEU A 67 -3.77 -3.48 10.57
C LEU A 67 -4.49 -2.76 9.43
N ASP A 68 -5.76 -2.43 9.62
CA ASP A 68 -6.57 -1.81 8.58
C ASP A 68 -6.13 -0.38 8.17
N PRO A 69 -5.90 0.56 9.11
CA PRO A 69 -5.36 1.87 8.77
C PRO A 69 -3.91 1.79 8.26
N TYR A 70 -3.15 0.80 8.73
CA TYR A 70 -1.78 0.57 8.25
C TYR A 70 -1.77 0.09 6.79
N ALA A 71 -2.63 -0.87 6.45
CA ALA A 71 -2.81 -1.31 5.08
C ALA A 71 -3.30 -0.17 4.17
N LEU A 72 -4.23 0.69 4.64
CA LEU A 72 -4.65 1.88 3.91
C LEU A 72 -3.46 2.81 3.59
N MET A 73 -2.64 3.12 4.60
CA MET A 73 -1.48 4.00 4.43
C MET A 73 -0.51 3.45 3.37
N LEU A 74 -0.17 2.16 3.44
CA LEU A 74 0.73 1.52 2.47
C LEU A 74 0.12 1.47 1.06
N CYS A 75 -1.16 1.14 0.94
CA CYS A 75 -1.87 1.13 -0.34
C CYS A 75 -1.92 2.53 -0.97
N ARG A 76 -2.13 3.58 -0.16
CA ARG A 76 -2.08 4.98 -0.63
C ARG A 76 -0.74 5.35 -1.27
N TRP A 77 0.37 4.77 -0.83
CA TRP A 77 1.68 5.05 -1.42
C TRP A 77 1.76 4.57 -2.87
N THR A 78 0.97 3.58 -3.25
CA THR A 78 0.93 3.03 -4.61
C THR A 78 0.11 3.86 -5.60
N ARG A 79 -0.60 4.92 -5.16
CA ARG A 79 -1.58 5.68 -5.98
C ARG A 79 -1.07 6.20 -7.34
N GLY A 80 0.24 6.36 -7.49
CA GLY A 80 0.90 6.82 -8.72
C GLY A 80 1.58 5.72 -9.53
N PHE A 81 1.42 4.44 -9.17
CA PHE A 81 1.98 3.31 -9.88
C PHE A 81 1.20 3.06 -11.18
N ALA A 82 1.75 2.23 -12.07
CA ALA A 82 1.01 1.75 -13.24
C ALA A 82 -0.25 0.97 -12.83
N GLU A 83 -0.11 0.11 -11.81
CA GLU A 83 -1.20 -0.71 -11.27
C GLU A 83 -1.35 -0.49 -9.74
N PRO A 84 -1.96 0.63 -9.31
CA PRO A 84 -2.11 0.96 -7.89
C PRO A 84 -3.06 -0.01 -7.15
N ALA A 85 -2.94 -0.06 -5.83
CA ALA A 85 -3.77 -0.90 -4.96
C ALA A 85 -5.28 -0.71 -5.18
N ARG A 86 -5.72 0.53 -5.43
CA ARG A 86 -7.14 0.88 -5.64
C ARG A 86 -7.80 0.23 -6.87
N GLN A 87 -7.02 -0.29 -7.83
CA GLN A 87 -7.55 -0.92 -9.04
C GLN A 87 -7.90 -2.40 -8.86
N ARG A 88 -7.42 -3.03 -7.77
CA ARG A 88 -7.79 -4.40 -7.43
C ARG A 88 -9.22 -4.41 -6.90
N PRO A 89 -10.13 -5.26 -7.40
CA PRO A 89 -11.56 -5.16 -7.07
C PRO A 89 -11.87 -5.24 -5.57
N VAL A 90 -11.32 -6.24 -4.87
CA VAL A 90 -11.64 -6.49 -3.45
C VAL A 90 -10.92 -5.50 -2.56
N LEU A 91 -9.62 -5.30 -2.81
CA LEU A 91 -8.76 -4.35 -2.12
C LEU A 91 -9.26 -2.92 -2.31
N GLY A 92 -9.67 -2.54 -3.52
CA GLY A 92 -10.26 -1.23 -3.81
C GLY A 92 -11.52 -0.97 -2.99
N GLY A 93 -12.45 -1.92 -2.95
CA GLY A 93 -13.65 -1.82 -2.12
C GLY A 93 -13.34 -1.74 -0.62
N TYR A 94 -12.37 -2.53 -0.16
CA TYR A 94 -11.86 -2.48 1.21
C TYR A 94 -11.24 -1.12 1.55
N LEU A 95 -10.41 -0.55 0.66
CA LEU A 95 -9.78 0.75 0.87
C LEU A 95 -10.80 1.87 0.99
N GLN A 96 -11.86 1.85 0.18
CA GLN A 96 -12.97 2.81 0.33
C GLN A 96 -13.68 2.65 1.68
N ARG A 97 -13.86 1.42 2.16
CA ARG A 97 -14.46 1.15 3.48
C ARG A 97 -13.60 1.68 4.63
N VAL A 98 -12.28 1.51 4.56
CA VAL A 98 -11.36 2.07 5.57
C VAL A 98 -11.35 3.59 5.49
N LEU A 99 -11.28 4.18 4.29
CA LEU A 99 -11.32 5.63 4.07
C LEU A 99 -12.58 6.27 4.64
N ALA A 100 -13.74 5.63 4.51
CA ALA A 100 -15.01 6.15 4.99
C ALA A 100 -15.10 6.25 6.53
N ARG A 101 -14.15 5.69 7.29
CA ARG A 101 -14.18 5.74 8.75
C ARG A 101 -13.94 7.17 9.25
N PRO A 102 -14.73 7.67 10.22
CA PRO A 102 -14.59 9.04 10.73
C PRO A 102 -13.19 9.39 11.24
N ALA A 103 -12.48 8.45 11.86
CA ALA A 103 -11.12 8.67 12.34
C ALA A 103 -10.13 8.88 11.18
N ILE A 104 -10.31 8.18 10.06
CA ILE A 104 -9.47 8.35 8.86
C ILE A 104 -9.76 9.68 8.19
N GLN A 105 -11.03 10.04 8.04
CA GLN A 105 -11.43 11.35 7.49
C GLN A 105 -10.85 12.52 8.30
N ARG A 106 -10.94 12.45 9.64
CA ARG A 106 -10.31 13.44 10.52
C ARG A 106 -8.79 13.50 10.32
N ALA A 107 -8.11 12.36 10.29
CA ALA A 107 -6.66 12.32 10.08
C ALA A 107 -6.26 12.94 8.73
N LEU A 108 -6.97 12.63 7.64
CA LEU A 108 -6.73 13.22 6.33
C LEU A 108 -6.89 14.75 6.36
N GLN A 109 -7.91 15.25 7.05
CA GLN A 109 -8.14 16.69 7.22
C GLN A 109 -7.04 17.35 8.07
N THR A 110 -6.68 16.75 9.21
CA THR A 110 -5.64 17.27 10.10
C THR A 110 -4.27 17.33 9.41
N GLU A 111 -3.94 16.34 8.60
CA GLU A 111 -2.67 16.24 7.87
C GLU A 111 -2.68 16.99 6.51
N GLY A 112 -3.79 17.65 6.15
CA GLY A 112 -3.91 18.39 4.89
C GLY A 112 -3.81 17.53 3.62
N ILE A 113 -4.23 16.25 3.70
CA ILE A 113 -4.07 15.29 2.60
C ILE A 113 -5.24 15.39 1.60
N ALA A 114 -4.95 15.92 0.41
CA ALA A 114 -5.92 16.03 -0.69
C ALA A 114 -6.07 14.72 -1.52
N PRO A 115 -7.20 14.55 -2.25
CA PRO A 115 -7.37 13.48 -3.23
C PRO A 115 -6.35 13.54 -4.38
N PRO A 116 -6.06 12.41 -5.05
CA PRO A 116 -6.58 11.06 -4.77
C PRO A 116 -5.97 10.46 -3.50
N TRP A 117 -6.84 9.91 -2.63
CA TRP A 117 -6.42 9.33 -1.34
C TRP A 117 -5.89 7.90 -1.44
N VAL A 118 -6.29 7.16 -2.46
CA VAL A 118 -5.79 5.84 -2.86
C VAL A 118 -5.68 5.79 -4.37
#